data_AF-A0A8S3PQV7-F1
#
_entry.id   AF-A0A8S3PQV7-F1
#
_cell.length_a   1.000
_cell.length_b   1.000
_cell.length_c   1.000
_cell.angle_alpha   90.00
_cell.angle_beta   90.00
_cell.angle_gamma   90.00
#
_symmetry.space_group_name_H-M   'P 1'
#
loop_
_entity.id
_entity.type
_entity.pdbx_description
1 polymer ?
#
loop_
_entity_poly.entity_id
_entity_poly.type
_entity_poly.pdbx_seq_one_letter_code
_entity_poly.pdbx_strand_id
1 'polypeptide(L)'
;MSSGSFQILHNDEWGRVCSDNFGRIEAQVACQLGYRNGSVLQTPEATSTQKIWLNILKCNGGESKLIDCSHIDWEQDICSHGNVVGIRCYERQGDVRINSSRLEILYNETWGTVCGDDFDDKDATVACRQLGFNSGTSLGGKVDYGTGRIWLDDLQCSGNELTLADCSHSDWGVTNCQHSEDVGIKCWNAYDG
;
A
#
# COMPACT_ATOMS: atom_id res chain seq x y z
N MET A 1 6.36 -4.02 -3.54
CA MET A 1 5.72 -3.68 -4.81
C MET A 1 4.37 -4.39 -4.87
N SER A 2 3.32 -3.77 -5.40
CA SER A 2 2.01 -4.43 -5.61
C SER A 2 1.61 -4.41 -7.09
N SER A 3 1.21 -5.56 -7.64
CA SER A 3 0.80 -5.71 -9.04
C SER A 3 -0.27 -6.79 -9.20
N GLY A 4 -1.24 -6.55 -10.09
CA GLY A 4 -2.29 -7.50 -10.44
C GLY A 4 -3.47 -6.82 -11.16
N SER A 5 -4.54 -7.55 -11.45
CA SER A 5 -5.81 -6.95 -11.89
C SER A 5 -6.40 -6.09 -10.77
N PHE A 6 -6.66 -4.83 -11.11
CA PHE A 6 -7.28 -3.89 -10.20
C PHE A 6 -8.82 -3.99 -10.28
N GLN A 7 -9.50 -3.76 -9.16
CA GLN A 7 -10.96 -3.71 -9.08
C GLN A 7 -11.40 -2.38 -8.47
N ILE A 8 -12.61 -1.95 -8.84
CA ILE A 8 -13.28 -0.77 -8.29
C ILE A 8 -14.54 -1.24 -7.58
N LEU A 9 -14.77 -0.71 -6.39
CA LEU A 9 -16.01 -0.88 -5.64
C LEU A 9 -16.98 0.25 -5.99
N HIS A 10 -18.19 -0.11 -6.43
CA HIS A 10 -19.26 0.84 -6.69
C HIS A 10 -20.60 0.20 -6.38
N ASN A 11 -21.47 0.92 -5.67
CA ASN A 11 -22.77 0.42 -5.18
C ASN A 11 -22.65 -0.97 -4.51
N ASP A 12 -21.67 -1.12 -3.61
CA ASP A 12 -21.37 -2.35 -2.86
C ASP A 12 -21.01 -3.58 -3.71
N GLU A 13 -20.69 -3.39 -4.99
CA GLU A 13 -20.27 -4.44 -5.91
C GLU A 13 -18.86 -4.15 -6.48
N TRP A 14 -17.99 -5.15 -6.41
CA TRP A 14 -16.67 -5.09 -7.03
C TRP A 14 -16.75 -5.41 -8.52
N GLY A 15 -16.11 -4.59 -9.34
CA GLY A 15 -15.98 -4.84 -10.77
C GLY A 15 -14.63 -4.39 -11.32
N ARG A 16 -14.40 -4.73 -12.59
CA ARG A 16 -13.12 -4.54 -13.28
C ARG A 16 -13.10 -3.24 -14.08
N VAL A 17 -11.92 -2.86 -14.52
CA VAL A 17 -11.71 -1.70 -15.40
C VAL A 17 -11.26 -2.21 -16.77
N CYS A 18 -11.92 -1.74 -17.82
CA CYS A 18 -11.54 -2.08 -19.19
C CYS A 18 -10.16 -1.49 -19.52
N SER A 19 -9.38 -2.23 -20.30
CA SER A 19 -8.08 -1.78 -20.81
C SER A 19 -8.17 -0.73 -21.91
N ASP A 20 -9.34 -0.54 -22.52
CA ASP A 20 -9.54 0.44 -23.59
C ASP A 20 -9.26 1.87 -23.07
N ASN A 21 -8.30 2.53 -23.73
CA ASN A 21 -7.83 3.87 -23.38
C ASN A 21 -7.26 4.02 -21.95
N PHE A 22 -6.96 2.90 -21.27
CA PHE A 22 -6.33 2.95 -19.96
C PHE A 22 -4.80 3.04 -20.10
N GLY A 23 -4.26 4.22 -19.84
CA GLY A 23 -2.85 4.52 -20.03
C GLY A 23 -2.07 4.75 -18.74
N ARG A 24 -0.92 5.41 -18.88
CA ARG A 24 -0.04 5.74 -17.78
C ARG A 24 -0.69 6.71 -16.78
N ILE A 25 -1.46 7.68 -17.25
CA ILE A 25 -2.06 8.71 -16.39
C ILE A 25 -3.15 8.08 -15.52
N GLU A 26 -3.98 7.21 -16.11
CA GLU A 26 -4.99 6.43 -15.39
C GLU A 26 -4.34 5.52 -14.35
N ALA A 27 -3.24 4.83 -14.70
CA ALA A 27 -2.48 4.02 -13.77
C ALA A 27 -1.87 4.85 -12.63
N GLN A 28 -1.46 6.08 -12.89
CA GLN A 28 -0.96 7.00 -11.87
C GLN A 28 -2.05 7.37 -10.88
N VAL A 29 -3.20 7.84 -11.38
CA VAL A 29 -4.37 8.16 -10.53
C VAL A 29 -4.83 6.95 -9.74
N ALA A 30 -4.84 5.75 -10.36
CA ALA A 30 -5.18 4.50 -9.68
C ALA A 30 -4.29 4.20 -8.47
N CYS A 31 -2.99 4.49 -8.60
CA CYS A 31 -1.99 4.22 -7.58
C CYS A 31 -1.80 5.38 -6.59
N GLN A 32 -2.40 6.56 -6.81
CA GLN A 32 -2.22 7.72 -5.92
C GLN A 32 -2.71 7.46 -4.49
N LEU A 33 -3.63 6.51 -4.30
CA LEU A 33 -4.04 5.99 -2.99
C LEU A 33 -2.96 5.07 -2.40
N GLY A 34 -1.90 5.67 -1.88
CA GLY A 34 -0.88 4.99 -1.09
C GLY A 34 0.43 4.66 -1.81
N TYR A 35 0.55 4.94 -3.12
CA TYR A 35 1.79 4.69 -3.87
C TYR A 35 2.34 5.98 -4.50
N ARG A 36 3.61 5.98 -4.87
CA ARG A 36 4.31 7.11 -5.49
C ARG A 36 3.88 7.31 -6.94
N ASN A 37 3.63 6.21 -7.64
CA ASN A 37 3.46 6.19 -9.09
C ASN A 37 2.78 4.88 -9.51
N GLY A 38 2.31 4.83 -10.74
CA GLY A 38 1.71 3.64 -11.34
C GLY A 38 2.10 3.47 -12.80
N SER A 39 2.09 2.22 -13.27
CA SER A 39 2.23 1.90 -14.69
C SER A 39 1.34 0.73 -15.07
N VAL A 40 0.88 0.70 -16.32
CA VAL A 40 0.15 -0.44 -16.88
C VAL A 40 1.09 -1.66 -16.98
N LEU A 41 0.59 -2.84 -16.63
CA LEU A 41 1.29 -4.11 -16.87
C LEU A 41 1.26 -4.43 -18.36
N GLN A 42 2.37 -4.95 -18.91
CA GLN A 42 2.53 -5.17 -20.35
C GLN A 42 1.55 -6.20 -20.95
N THR A 43 0.86 -6.98 -20.12
CA THR A 43 -0.15 -7.96 -20.53
C THR A 43 -1.48 -7.64 -19.86
N PRO A 44 -2.58 -7.44 -20.62
CA PRO A 44 -3.92 -7.44 -20.04
C PRO A 44 -4.15 -8.76 -19.32
N GLU A 45 -4.71 -8.73 -18.11
CA GLU A 45 -5.20 -9.97 -17.50
C GLU A 45 -6.40 -10.46 -18.32
N ALA A 46 -6.49 -11.78 -18.48
CA ALA A 46 -7.41 -12.49 -19.37
C ALA A 46 -8.87 -12.01 -19.26
N THR A 47 -9.65 -12.31 -20.31
CA THR A 47 -11.11 -12.11 -20.38
C THR A 47 -11.79 -12.40 -19.05
N SER A 48 -12.33 -11.36 -18.42
CA SER A 48 -13.04 -11.50 -17.14
C SER A 48 -14.52 -11.73 -17.38
N THR A 49 -15.13 -12.65 -16.64
CA THR A 49 -16.59 -12.78 -16.57
C THR A 49 -17.20 -11.84 -15.54
N GLN A 50 -16.38 -11.08 -14.80
CA GLN A 50 -16.84 -10.09 -13.85
C GLN A 50 -17.24 -8.81 -14.56
N LYS A 51 -18.27 -8.14 -14.02
CA LYS A 51 -18.79 -6.88 -14.51
C LYS A 51 -17.67 -5.85 -14.68
N ILE A 52 -17.63 -5.22 -15.85
CA ILE A 52 -16.76 -4.07 -16.11
C ILE A 52 -17.51 -2.83 -15.64
N TRP A 53 -16.92 -2.10 -14.70
CA TRP A 53 -17.53 -0.89 -14.14
C TRP A 53 -17.13 0.38 -14.88
N LEU A 54 -15.87 0.48 -15.29
CA LEU A 54 -15.33 1.68 -15.95
C LEU A 54 -14.68 1.34 -17.29
N ASN A 55 -14.90 2.23 -18.24
CA ASN A 55 -14.37 2.16 -19.59
C ASN A 55 -14.17 3.57 -20.16
N ILE A 56 -13.25 3.70 -21.13
CA ILE A 56 -12.89 4.96 -21.81
C ILE A 56 -12.52 6.03 -20.76
N LEU A 57 -11.71 5.61 -19.78
CA LEU A 57 -11.19 6.51 -18.78
C LEU A 57 -10.25 7.51 -19.45
N LYS A 58 -10.42 8.78 -19.09
CA LYS A 58 -9.57 9.90 -19.50
C LYS A 58 -9.26 10.74 -18.28
N CYS A 59 -8.12 10.45 -17.68
CA CYS A 59 -7.58 11.22 -16.58
C CYS A 59 -6.63 12.31 -17.11
N ASN A 60 -6.58 13.44 -16.41
CA ASN A 60 -5.60 14.51 -16.63
C ASN A 60 -4.41 14.41 -15.65
N GLY A 61 -4.52 13.56 -14.62
CA GLY A 61 -3.49 13.26 -13.63
C GLY A 61 -3.65 14.00 -12.29
N GLY A 62 -4.62 14.90 -12.19
CA GLY A 62 -4.93 15.68 -10.98
C GLY A 62 -6.12 15.14 -10.18
N GLU A 63 -6.77 14.10 -10.68
CA GLU A 63 -7.91 13.43 -10.05
C GLU A 63 -7.49 12.72 -8.76
N SER A 64 -8.37 12.70 -7.74
CA SER A 64 -8.06 12.03 -6.46
C SER A 64 -8.37 10.54 -6.47
N LYS A 65 -9.28 10.13 -7.37
CA LYS A 65 -9.73 8.76 -7.57
C LYS A 65 -9.95 8.53 -9.06
N LEU A 66 -9.83 7.27 -9.49
CA LEU A 66 -10.12 6.85 -10.87
C LEU A 66 -11.55 7.21 -11.33
N ILE A 67 -12.51 7.20 -10.40
CA ILE A 67 -13.91 7.58 -10.66
C ILE A 67 -14.11 9.09 -10.86
N ASP A 68 -13.10 9.91 -10.56
CA ASP A 68 -13.17 11.36 -10.80
C ASP A 68 -12.71 11.70 -12.23
N CYS A 69 -12.12 10.74 -12.95
CA CYS A 69 -11.72 10.89 -14.34
C CYS A 69 -12.94 10.89 -15.27
N SER A 70 -12.85 11.55 -16.41
CA SER A 70 -13.92 11.49 -17.40
C SER A 70 -14.09 10.05 -17.92
N HIS A 71 -15.30 9.50 -17.87
CA HIS A 71 -15.63 8.14 -18.31
C HIS A 71 -17.07 8.05 -18.85
N ILE A 72 -17.40 6.97 -19.56
CA ILE A 72 -18.70 6.80 -20.28
C ILE A 72 -19.75 5.97 -19.47
N ASP A 73 -19.50 5.70 -18.18
CA ASP A 73 -20.47 5.20 -17.18
C ASP A 73 -20.97 3.73 -17.29
N TRP A 74 -21.62 3.32 -16.19
CA TRP A 74 -21.55 2.08 -15.41
C TRP A 74 -22.47 0.91 -15.85
N GLU A 75 -23.05 0.97 -17.05
CA GLU A 75 -24.05 -0.01 -17.51
C GLU A 75 -23.89 -0.44 -18.98
N GLN A 76 -22.80 -0.05 -19.64
CA GLN A 76 -22.49 -0.46 -21.02
C GLN A 76 -21.19 -1.27 -21.04
N ASP A 77 -21.33 -2.58 -21.20
CA ASP A 77 -20.22 -3.56 -21.25
C ASP A 77 -19.47 -3.51 -22.60
N ILE A 78 -19.12 -2.30 -23.05
CA ILE A 78 -18.47 -2.06 -24.34
C ILE A 78 -16.95 -2.08 -24.14
N CYS A 79 -16.39 -3.19 -23.68
CA CYS A 79 -14.94 -3.38 -23.71
C CYS A 79 -14.58 -4.10 -25.00
N SER A 80 -13.89 -3.42 -25.93
CA SER A 80 -13.72 -3.86 -27.33
C SER A 80 -13.14 -5.26 -27.48
N HIS A 81 -12.44 -5.74 -26.44
CA HIS A 81 -11.83 -7.06 -26.39
C HIS A 81 -12.11 -7.85 -25.08
N GLY A 82 -12.95 -7.32 -24.17
CA GLY A 82 -13.17 -7.93 -22.85
C GLY A 82 -11.92 -7.99 -21.95
N ASN A 83 -10.87 -7.26 -22.33
CA ASN A 83 -9.57 -7.25 -21.66
C ASN A 83 -9.60 -6.31 -20.46
N VAL A 84 -9.18 -6.81 -19.30
CA VAL A 84 -9.07 -6.02 -18.08
C VAL A 84 -7.66 -5.49 -17.89
N VAL A 85 -7.54 -4.30 -17.31
CA VAL A 85 -6.23 -3.71 -17.06
C VAL A 85 -5.57 -4.31 -15.82
N GLY A 86 -4.31 -4.70 -15.98
CA GLY A 86 -3.39 -4.93 -14.87
C GLY A 86 -2.53 -3.69 -14.64
N ILE A 87 -2.32 -3.29 -13.39
CA ILE A 87 -1.43 -2.18 -13.04
C ILE A 87 -0.35 -2.63 -12.07
N ARG A 88 0.74 -1.87 -12.06
CA ARG A 88 1.82 -1.94 -11.07
C ARG A 88 1.90 -0.61 -10.36
N CYS A 89 1.76 -0.63 -9.04
CA CYS A 89 1.96 0.54 -8.20
C CYS A 89 3.34 0.49 -7.55
N TYR A 90 4.03 1.63 -7.55
CA TYR A 90 5.37 1.80 -7.00
C TYR A 90 5.30 2.45 -5.63
N GLU A 91 5.74 1.73 -4.61
CA GLU A 91 5.76 2.17 -3.21
C GLU A 91 6.60 3.44 -3.02
N ARG A 92 6.29 4.21 -1.98
CA ARG A 92 7.03 5.40 -1.54
C ARG A 92 8.08 4.99 -0.52
N GLN A 93 9.17 5.75 -0.47
CA GLN A 93 10.14 5.62 0.61
C GLN A 93 9.47 5.94 1.94
N GLY A 94 9.69 5.08 2.94
CA GLY A 94 9.03 5.13 4.23
C GLY A 94 7.72 4.34 4.29
N ASP A 95 7.23 3.75 3.19
CA ASP A 95 6.03 2.88 3.24
C ASP A 95 6.26 1.70 4.18
N VAL A 96 5.22 1.36 4.95
CA VAL A 96 5.24 0.25 5.90
C VAL A 96 4.32 -0.88 5.44
N ARG A 97 4.62 -2.11 5.85
CA ARG A 97 3.75 -3.28 5.65
C ARG A 97 3.87 -4.26 6.81
N ILE A 98 2.87 -5.13 6.93
CA ILE A 98 2.93 -6.29 7.82
C ILE A 98 3.17 -7.54 6.97
N ASN A 99 4.26 -8.24 7.24
CA ASN A 99 4.66 -9.48 6.57
C ASN A 99 4.78 -10.59 7.61
N SER A 100 3.87 -11.57 7.59
CA SER A 100 3.81 -12.64 8.61
C SER A 100 3.85 -12.09 10.05
N SER A 101 3.03 -11.07 10.33
CA SER A 101 2.96 -10.32 11.61
C SER A 101 4.16 -9.41 11.92
N ARG A 102 5.26 -9.45 11.16
CA ARG A 102 6.42 -8.57 11.31
C ARG A 102 6.19 -7.23 10.60
N LEU A 103 6.62 -6.15 11.24
CA LEU A 103 6.64 -4.81 10.65
C LEU A 103 7.87 -4.65 9.76
N GLU A 104 7.64 -4.25 8.51
CA GLU A 104 8.69 -3.91 7.57
C GLU A 104 8.47 -2.50 7.02
N ILE A 105 9.57 -1.84 6.67
CA ILE A 105 9.57 -0.50 6.06
C ILE A 105 10.39 -0.50 4.77
N LEU A 106 9.96 0.27 3.78
CA LEU A 106 10.64 0.43 2.50
C LEU A 106 11.63 1.60 2.57
N TYR A 107 12.92 1.30 2.40
CA TYR A 107 13.94 2.31 2.24
C TYR A 107 14.89 1.94 1.10
N ASN A 108 15.24 2.94 0.28
CA ASN A 108 16.12 2.77 -0.87
C ASN A 108 15.73 1.57 -1.77
N GLU A 109 14.43 1.49 -2.12
CA GLU A 109 13.83 0.46 -2.98
C GLU A 109 13.86 -0.98 -2.43
N THR A 110 14.23 -1.16 -1.16
CA THR A 110 14.32 -2.47 -0.52
C THR A 110 13.56 -2.53 0.79
N TRP A 111 12.71 -3.55 0.94
CA TRP A 111 12.02 -3.82 2.19
C TRP A 111 13.03 -4.34 3.22
N GLY A 112 12.90 -3.83 4.45
CA GLY A 112 13.69 -4.27 5.59
C GLY A 112 12.87 -4.18 6.87
N THR A 113 13.40 -4.77 7.93
CA THR A 113 12.72 -4.91 9.21
C THR A 113 12.97 -3.71 10.12
N VAL A 114 12.28 -3.69 11.25
CA VAL A 114 12.37 -2.66 12.28
C VAL A 114 12.85 -3.32 13.57
N CYS A 115 13.86 -2.75 14.22
CA CYS A 115 14.33 -3.25 15.52
C CYS A 115 13.33 -2.92 16.64
N GLY A 116 13.31 -3.78 17.66
CA GLY A 116 12.50 -3.63 18.86
C GLY A 116 13.13 -2.87 20.02
N ASP A 117 14.36 -2.40 19.89
CA ASP A 117 14.96 -1.49 20.87
C ASP A 117 14.16 -0.17 20.88
N ASP A 118 13.74 0.23 22.09
CA ASP A 118 12.83 1.34 22.37
C ASP A 118 11.44 1.30 21.70
N PHE A 119 11.14 0.31 20.85
CA PHE A 119 9.88 0.22 20.12
C PHE A 119 8.68 -0.03 21.04
N ASP A 120 7.76 0.94 21.13
CA ASP A 120 6.59 0.92 22.00
C ASP A 120 5.24 1.04 21.24
N ASP A 121 4.14 1.16 22.01
CA ASP A 121 2.80 1.26 21.45
C ASP A 121 2.54 2.57 20.68
N LYS A 122 3.33 3.63 20.89
CA LYS A 122 3.25 4.86 20.11
C LYS A 122 3.83 4.65 18.72
N ASP A 123 4.95 3.95 18.62
CA ASP A 123 5.53 3.57 17.33
C ASP A 123 4.57 2.66 16.56
N ALA A 124 4.01 1.66 17.23
CA ALA A 124 2.99 0.79 16.65
C ALA A 124 1.73 1.57 16.22
N THR A 125 1.32 2.58 16.98
CA THR A 125 0.20 3.46 16.63
C THR A 125 0.48 4.25 15.35
N VAL A 126 1.67 4.85 15.21
CA VAL A 126 2.07 5.55 13.98
C VAL A 126 2.09 4.61 12.79
N ALA A 127 2.72 3.42 12.93
CA ALA A 127 2.77 2.40 11.88
C ALA A 127 1.37 1.95 11.42
N CYS A 128 0.49 1.63 12.37
CA CYS A 128 -0.88 1.21 12.06
C CYS A 128 -1.71 2.33 11.42
N ARG A 129 -1.51 3.58 11.84
CA ARG A 129 -2.17 4.72 11.21
C ARG A 129 -1.69 4.96 9.78
N GLN A 130 -0.38 4.78 9.54
CA GLN A 130 0.18 4.83 8.20
C GLN A 130 -0.40 3.73 7.28
N LEU A 131 -0.77 2.57 7.84
CA LEU A 131 -1.48 1.48 7.17
C LEU A 131 -2.99 1.73 7.01
N GLY A 132 -3.53 2.83 7.53
CA GLY A 132 -4.94 3.19 7.43
C GLY A 132 -5.84 2.70 8.58
N PHE A 133 -5.27 2.20 9.68
CA PHE A 133 -6.01 1.85 10.90
C PHE A 133 -6.06 3.03 11.90
N ASN A 134 -6.89 2.93 12.94
CA ASN A 134 -6.97 3.98 13.94
C ASN A 134 -5.82 3.94 14.96
N SER A 135 -5.37 2.73 15.34
CA SER A 135 -4.33 2.53 16.35
C SER A 135 -3.74 1.11 16.27
N GLY A 136 -2.72 0.84 17.09
CA GLY A 136 -1.97 -0.39 17.11
C GLY A 136 -1.20 -0.62 18.41
N THR A 137 -0.73 -1.85 18.62
CA THR A 137 0.12 -2.24 19.74
C THR A 137 1.32 -3.02 19.23
N SER A 138 2.44 -2.89 19.94
CA SER A 138 3.64 -3.69 19.71
C SER A 138 3.40 -5.14 20.12
N LEU A 139 3.79 -6.07 19.25
CA LEU A 139 3.90 -7.48 19.60
C LEU A 139 5.30 -7.82 20.14
N GLY A 140 6.24 -6.86 20.11
CA GLY A 140 7.66 -7.05 20.37
C GLY A 140 8.29 -8.10 19.44
N GLY A 141 9.32 -8.78 19.92
CA GLY A 141 10.03 -9.88 19.22
C GLY A 141 9.25 -11.20 19.11
N LYS A 142 7.92 -11.20 19.22
CA LYS A 142 7.07 -12.40 19.09
C LYS A 142 6.67 -12.66 17.64
N VAL A 143 7.58 -12.43 16.70
CA VAL A 143 7.37 -12.64 15.27
C VAL A 143 8.49 -13.48 14.68
N ASP A 144 8.19 -14.10 13.54
CA ASP A 144 9.21 -14.83 12.79
C ASP A 144 10.33 -13.86 12.37
N TYR A 145 11.56 -14.32 12.51
CA TYR A 145 12.76 -13.56 12.15
C TYR A 145 12.70 -13.15 10.68
N GLY A 146 12.99 -11.88 10.43
CA GLY A 146 13.20 -11.40 9.09
C GLY A 146 14.56 -11.80 8.53
N THR A 147 14.84 -11.27 7.35
CA THR A 147 16.14 -11.41 6.70
C THR A 147 16.46 -10.10 5.99
N GLY A 148 17.74 -9.85 5.72
CA GLY A 148 18.18 -8.70 4.94
C GLY A 148 18.54 -7.52 5.82
N ARG A 149 18.01 -6.33 5.50
CA ARG A 149 18.34 -5.08 6.19
C ARG A 149 17.35 -4.83 7.32
N ILE A 150 17.85 -4.40 8.47
CA ILE A 150 17.07 -3.73 9.52
C ILE A 150 17.22 -2.24 9.21
N TRP A 151 16.12 -1.54 8.92
CA TRP A 151 16.17 -0.16 8.43
C TRP A 151 16.02 0.88 9.53
N LEU A 152 15.24 0.58 10.57
CA LEU A 152 14.97 1.48 11.68
C LEU A 152 15.34 0.81 13.00
N ASP A 153 15.88 1.63 13.90
CA ASP A 153 16.32 1.30 15.24
C ASP A 153 16.17 2.54 16.15
N ASP A 154 16.08 2.32 17.46
CA ASP A 154 15.83 3.34 18.49
C ASP A 154 14.64 4.26 18.15
N LEU A 155 13.52 3.67 17.72
CA LEU A 155 12.32 4.42 17.33
C LEU A 155 11.67 5.07 18.56
N GLN A 156 11.42 6.37 18.47
CA GLN A 156 10.90 7.18 19.58
C GLN A 156 9.80 8.12 19.07
N CYS A 157 8.72 7.55 18.55
CA CYS A 157 7.54 8.33 18.14
C CYS A 157 6.84 8.96 19.36
N SER A 158 6.31 10.17 19.17
CA SER A 158 5.36 10.80 20.11
C SER A 158 3.95 10.21 19.98
N GLY A 159 3.66 9.51 18.87
CA GLY A 159 2.37 8.90 18.53
C GLY A 159 1.54 9.73 17.55
N ASN A 160 2.05 10.89 17.11
CA ASN A 160 1.34 11.85 16.26
C ASN A 160 1.96 12.04 14.88
N GLU A 161 3.11 11.42 14.63
CA GLU A 161 3.87 11.45 13.38
C GLU A 161 3.08 10.85 12.23
N LEU A 162 3.15 11.45 11.03
CA LEU A 162 2.40 10.95 9.87
C LEU A 162 2.92 9.59 9.40
N THR A 163 4.23 9.38 9.48
CA THR A 163 4.91 8.14 9.10
C THR A 163 5.97 7.76 10.13
N LEU A 164 6.37 6.48 10.17
CA LEU A 164 7.48 6.04 11.03
C LEU A 164 8.81 6.75 10.71
N ALA A 165 9.00 7.15 9.46
CA ALA A 165 10.17 7.88 9.00
C ALA A 165 10.25 9.33 9.54
N ASP A 166 9.16 9.85 10.12
CA ASP A 166 9.13 11.18 10.73
C ASP A 166 9.44 11.14 12.24
N CYS A 167 9.51 9.95 12.83
CA CYS A 167 9.86 9.78 14.24
C CYS A 167 11.36 10.00 14.48
N SER A 168 11.74 10.30 15.72
CA SER A 168 13.14 10.21 16.10
C SER A 168 13.58 8.74 16.02
N HIS A 169 14.68 8.47 15.33
CA HIS A 169 15.25 7.14 15.15
C HIS A 169 16.74 7.25 14.79
N SER A 170 17.48 6.15 14.94
CA SER A 170 18.85 6.04 14.45
C SER A 170 18.92 6.17 12.92
N ASP A 171 20.08 6.57 12.37
CA ASP A 171 20.24 6.73 10.91
C ASP A 171 19.83 5.45 10.15
N TRP A 172 19.24 5.59 8.96
CA TRP A 172 18.74 4.47 8.18
C TRP A 172 19.76 3.33 7.99
N GLY A 173 19.41 2.15 8.51
CA GLY A 173 20.27 0.96 8.43
C GLY A 173 21.45 0.94 9.39
N VAL A 174 21.53 1.91 10.31
CA VAL A 174 22.44 1.90 11.46
C VAL A 174 21.69 1.28 12.63
N THR A 175 22.15 0.10 13.06
CA THR A 175 21.54 -0.64 14.15
C THR A 175 22.57 -1.53 14.85
N ASN A 176 22.34 -1.84 16.12
CA ASN A 176 23.06 -2.87 16.88
C ASN A 176 22.26 -4.19 16.98
N CYS A 177 21.05 -4.24 16.42
CA CYS A 177 20.13 -5.35 16.55
C CYS A 177 20.41 -6.51 15.59
N GLN A 178 19.88 -7.67 15.93
CA GLN A 178 19.77 -8.85 15.08
C GLN A 178 18.30 -9.11 14.72
N HIS A 179 18.05 -9.95 13.72
CA HIS A 179 16.67 -10.31 13.34
C HIS A 179 15.86 -11.02 14.43
N SER A 180 16.50 -11.48 15.51
CA SER A 180 15.82 -11.93 16.73
C SER A 180 15.07 -10.82 17.47
N GLU A 181 15.37 -9.57 17.15
CA GLU A 181 14.83 -8.35 17.74
C GLU A 181 13.88 -7.63 16.78
N ASP A 182 13.56 -8.21 15.62
CA ASP A 182 12.56 -7.66 14.72
C ASP A 182 11.19 -7.57 15.40
N VAL A 183 10.47 -6.47 15.19
CA VAL A 183 9.15 -6.27 15.81
C VAL A 183 7.97 -6.67 14.93
N GLY A 184 6.91 -7.11 15.59
CA GLY A 184 5.57 -7.17 15.04
C GLY A 184 4.63 -6.12 15.60
N ILE A 185 3.53 -5.87 14.89
CA ILE A 185 2.45 -5.01 15.36
C ILE A 185 1.09 -5.67 15.12
N LYS A 186 0.09 -5.29 15.92
CA LYS A 186 -1.31 -5.59 15.68
C LYS A 186 -2.10 -4.30 15.60
N CYS A 187 -2.83 -4.09 14.50
CA CYS A 187 -3.65 -2.91 14.26
C CYS A 187 -5.13 -3.17 14.52
N TRP A 188 -5.90 -2.13 14.83
CA TRP A 188 -7.36 -2.18 14.96
C TRP A 188 -8.02 -0.85 14.63
N ASN A 189 -9.31 -0.91 14.32
CA ASN A 189 -10.18 0.26 14.26
C ASN A 189 -10.97 0.37 15.55
N ALA A 190 -11.39 1.58 15.92
CA ALA A 190 -12.06 1.87 17.21
C ALA A 190 -13.44 1.21 17.39
N TYR A 191 -13.85 0.33 16.48
CA TYR A 191 -15.13 -0.38 16.49
C TYR A 191 -15.00 -1.91 16.60
N ASP A 192 -13.78 -2.44 16.75
CA ASP A 192 -13.54 -3.88 16.99
C ASP A 192 -13.40 -4.18 18.50
N GLY A 193 -14.47 -3.92 19.26
CA GLY A 193 -14.58 -4.19 20.70
C GLY A 193 -15.75 -5.10 21.05
#